data_AF-A0A0D6Z978-F1
#
_entry.id   AF-A0A0D6Z978-F1
#
_cell.length_a   1.000
_cell.length_b   1.000
_cell.length_c   1.000
_cell.angle_alpha   90.00
_cell.angle_beta   90.00
_cell.angle_gamma   90.00
#
_symmetry.space_group_name_H-M   'P 1'
#
loop_
_entity.id
_entity.type
_entity.pdbx_description
1 polymer ?
#
loop_
_entity_poly.entity_id
_entity_poly.type
_entity_poly.pdbx_seq_one_letter_code
_entity_poly.pdbx_strand_id
1 'polypeptide(L)'
;MEYNKEIVNRLKRIEGQVRGSIRLLEEQEECKSVVTQLSAIRSAVDRTIALIVSKNLEQCLITDLQEGRETSQAVNDAVDLLVKSRK
;
A
#
# COMPACT_ATOMS: atom_id res chain seq x y z
N MET A 1 -1.21 12.56 10.00
CA MET A 1 -1.67 12.03 8.71
C MET A 1 -3.15 11.72 8.77
N GLU A 2 -3.94 12.35 7.90
CA GLU A 2 -5.34 11.99 7.70
C GLU A 2 -5.44 11.05 6.50
N TYR A 3 -6.15 9.92 6.66
CA TYR A 3 -6.38 8.99 5.56
C TYR A 3 -7.45 9.56 4.62
N ASN A 4 -7.04 9.93 3.41
CA ASN A 4 -7.94 10.56 2.45
C ASN A 4 -8.80 9.51 1.70
N LYS A 5 -9.83 10.01 0.99
CA LYS A 5 -10.72 9.19 0.15
C LYS A 5 -9.98 8.37 -0.91
N GLU A 6 -8.82 8.83 -1.37
CA GLU A 6 -8.03 8.12 -2.38
C GLU A 6 -7.51 6.77 -1.85
N ILE A 7 -6.92 6.74 -0.65
CA ILE A 7 -6.43 5.51 -0.01
C ILE A 7 -7.59 4.54 0.23
N VAL A 8 -8.71 5.04 0.74
CA VAL A 8 -9.92 4.24 0.96
C VAL A 8 -10.42 3.63 -0.36
N ASN A 9 -10.46 4.42 -1.44
CA ASN A 9 -10.89 3.94 -2.76
C ASN A 9 -9.92 2.89 -3.34
N ARG A 10 -8.62 2.98 -3.05
CA ARG A 10 -7.65 1.93 -3.42
C ARG A 10 -7.94 0.62 -2.69
N LEU A 11 -8.18 0.69 -1.37
CA LEU A 11 -8.53 -0.50 -0.57
C LEU A 11 -9.87 -1.13 -1.02
N LYS A 12 -10.89 -0.32 -1.34
CA LYS A 12 -12.16 -0.82 -1.91
C LYS A 12 -11.97 -1.54 -3.25
N ARG A 13 -11.04 -1.08 -4.10
CA ARG A 13 -10.70 -1.79 -5.34
C ARG A 13 -10.02 -3.12 -5.06
N ILE A 14 -9.08 -3.15 -4.12
CA ILE A 14 -8.39 -4.37 -3.67
C ILE A 14 -9.40 -5.37 -3.10
N GLU A 15 -10.34 -4.93 -2.26
CA GLU A 15 -11.45 -5.74 -1.74
C GLU A 15 -12.26 -6.37 -2.89
N GLY A 16 -12.61 -5.59 -3.91
CA GLY A 16 -13.27 -6.09 -5.11
C GLY A 16 -12.47 -7.17 -5.85
N GLN A 17 -11.15 -7.01 -5.95
CA GLN A 17 -10.26 -7.99 -6.57
C GLN A 17 -10.17 -9.29 -5.74
N VAL A 18 -10.12 -9.18 -4.41
CA VAL A 18 -10.13 -10.33 -3.50
C VAL A 18 -11.43 -11.13 -3.67
N ARG A 19 -12.59 -10.47 -3.63
CA ARG A 19 -13.88 -11.12 -3.92
C ARG A 19 -13.91 -11.78 -5.30
N GLY A 20 -13.31 -11.14 -6.30
CA GLY A 20 -13.14 -11.73 -7.63
C GLY A 20 -12.28 -13.01 -7.61
N SER A 21 -11.20 -13.02 -6.84
CA SER A 21 -10.32 -14.21 -6.72
C SER A 21 -11.01 -15.37 -6.03
N ILE A 22 -11.85 -15.09 -5.02
CA ILE A 22 -12.68 -16.11 -4.36
C ILE A 22 -13.62 -16.76 -5.38
N ARG A 23 -14.30 -15.98 -6.22
CA ARG A 23 -15.18 -16.53 -7.27
C ARG A 23 -14.43 -17.43 -8.25
N LEU A 24 -13.25 -17.01 -8.73
CA LEU A 24 -12.42 -17.85 -9.61
C LEU A 24 -12.09 -19.21 -8.97
N LEU A 25 -11.82 -19.22 -7.66
CA LEU A 25 -11.56 -20.45 -6.92
C LEU A 25 -12.81 -21.32 -6.77
N GLU A 26 -13.96 -20.72 -6.46
CA GLU A 26 -15.26 -21.42 -6.34
C GLU A 26 -15.72 -22.02 -7.69
N GLU A 27 -15.43 -21.33 -8.79
CA GLU A 27 -15.73 -21.76 -10.16
C GLU A 27 -14.70 -22.76 -10.72
N GLN A 28 -13.67 -23.11 -9.94
CA GLN A 28 -12.55 -23.99 -10.35
C GLN A 28 -11.86 -23.55 -11.65
N GLU A 29 -11.69 -22.24 -11.81
CA GLU A 29 -10.99 -21.64 -12.94
C GLU A 29 -9.51 -22.05 -13.01
N GLU A 30 -8.90 -21.87 -14.19
CA GLU A 30 -7.52 -22.28 -14.41
C GLU A 30 -6.55 -21.57 -13.46
N CYS A 31 -5.53 -22.32 -13.01
CA CYS A 31 -4.46 -21.83 -12.13
C CYS A 31 -3.86 -20.49 -12.60
N LYS A 32 -3.66 -20.33 -13.91
CA LYS A 32 -3.12 -19.10 -14.50
C LYS A 32 -4.00 -17.88 -14.20
N SER A 33 -5.33 -18.00 -14.31
CA SER A 33 -6.28 -16.91 -14.03
C SER A 33 -6.24 -16.49 -12.57
N VAL A 34 -6.28 -17.47 -11.66
CA VAL A 34 -6.19 -17.25 -10.21
C VAL A 34 -4.87 -16.57 -9.84
N VAL A 35 -3.73 -17.11 -10.28
CA VAL A 35 -2.40 -16.56 -9.95
C VAL A 35 -2.22 -15.15 -10.53
N THR A 36 -2.73 -14.89 -11.73
CA THR A 36 -2.69 -13.55 -12.34
C THR A 36 -3.45 -12.53 -11.49
N GLN A 37 -4.65 -12.89 -11.03
CA GLN A 37 -5.48 -12.01 -10.20
C GLN A 37 -4.85 -11.76 -8.82
N LEU A 38 -4.33 -12.80 -8.16
CA LEU A 38 -3.61 -12.67 -6.89
C LEU A 38 -2.35 -11.81 -7.02
N SER A 39 -1.61 -11.95 -8.13
CA SER A 39 -0.44 -11.11 -8.43
C SER A 39 -0.82 -9.64 -8.63
N ALA A 40 -1.97 -9.38 -9.26
CA ALA A 40 -2.51 -8.03 -9.40
C ALA A 40 -2.91 -7.43 -8.04
N ILE A 41 -3.48 -8.23 -7.13
CA ILE A 41 -3.79 -7.82 -5.75
C ILE A 41 -2.52 -7.44 -5.02
N ARG A 42 -1.49 -8.30 -5.02
CA ARG A 42 -0.20 -8.02 -4.38
C ARG A 42 0.37 -6.69 -4.87
N SER A 43 0.42 -6.49 -6.19
CA SER A 43 0.91 -5.26 -6.79
C SER A 43 0.09 -4.02 -6.40
N ALA A 44 -1.24 -4.17 -6.25
CA ALA A 44 -2.12 -3.09 -5.83
C ALA A 44 -1.91 -2.73 -4.35
N VAL A 45 -1.69 -3.72 -3.49
CA VAL A 45 -1.35 -3.54 -2.07
C VAL A 45 0.00 -2.83 -1.95
N ASP A 46 1.04 -3.29 -2.65
CA ASP A 46 2.38 -2.68 -2.62
C ASP A 46 2.35 -1.19 -2.99
N ARG A 47 1.61 -0.83 -4.04
CA ARG A 47 1.42 0.57 -4.44
C ARG A 47 0.67 1.39 -3.41
N THR A 48 -0.30 0.78 -2.72
CA THR A 48 -1.08 1.47 -1.68
C THR A 48 -0.24 1.71 -0.43
N ILE A 49 0.59 0.74 -0.04
CA ILE A 49 1.56 0.90 1.05
C ILE A 49 2.55 2.02 0.72
N ALA A 50 3.13 2.01 -0.47
CA ALA A 50 4.06 3.04 -0.91
C ALA A 50 3.45 4.45 -0.84
N LEU A 51 2.19 4.60 -1.28
CA LEU A 51 1.47 5.87 -1.18
C LEU A 51 1.30 6.33 0.27
N ILE A 52 0.90 5.42 1.17
CA ILE A 52 0.71 5.73 2.59
C ILE A 52 2.03 6.18 3.21
N VAL A 53 3.11 5.42 3.00
CA VAL A 53 4.42 5.75 3.57
C VAL A 53 4.94 7.08 3.02
N SER A 54 4.86 7.31 1.70
CA SER A 54 5.29 8.58 1.10
C SER A 54 4.53 9.78 1.63
N LYS A 55 3.21 9.65 1.82
CA LYS A 55 2.38 10.74 2.36
C LYS A 55 2.66 11.00 3.84
N ASN A 56 2.99 9.96 4.61
CA ASN A 56 3.40 10.11 6.00
C ASN A 56 4.77 10.80 6.08
N LEU A 57 5.74 10.37 5.28
CA LEU A 57 7.06 10.98 5.20
C LEU A 57 6.99 12.46 4.85
N GLU A 58 6.21 12.83 3.82
CA GLU A 58 5.99 14.23 3.43
C GLU A 58 5.53 15.09 4.63
N GLN A 59 4.57 14.59 5.40
CA GLN A 59 4.05 15.30 6.56
C GLN A 59 5.10 15.39 7.69
N CYS A 60 5.81 14.30 8.00
CA CYS A 60 6.87 14.30 9.00
C CYS A 60 7.97 15.31 8.65
N LEU A 61 8.43 15.34 7.39
CA LEU A 61 9.43 16.29 6.93
C LEU A 61 8.97 17.75 7.06
N ILE A 62 7.71 18.04 6.72
CA ILE A 62 7.15 19.40 6.90
C ILE A 62 7.17 19.80 8.37
N THR A 63 6.73 18.91 9.26
CA THR A 63 6.72 19.17 10.70
C THR A 63 8.13 19.34 11.26
N ASP A 64 9.07 18.48 10.91
CA ASP A 64 10.45 18.55 11.40
C ASP A 64 11.14 19.83 10.94
N LEU A 65 10.94 20.25 9.68
CA LEU A 65 11.47 21.52 9.18
C LEU A 65 10.87 22.73 9.89
N GLN A 66 9.57 22.71 10.21
CA GLN A 66 8.90 23.79 10.93
C GLN A 66 9.38 23.90 12.39
N GLU A 67 9.70 22.77 13.01
CA GLU A 67 10.16 22.68 14.39
C GLU A 67 11.70 22.75 14.54
N GLY A 68 12.43 22.83 13.42
CA GLY A 68 13.90 22.85 13.42
C GLY A 68 14.54 21.53 13.87
N ARG A 69 13.83 20.39 13.71
CA ARG A 69 14.31 19.05 14.05
C ARG A 69 15.10 18.42 12.89
N GLU A 70 15.89 17.40 13.22
CA GLU A 70 16.57 16.59 12.21
C GLU A 70 15.56 15.76 11.39
N THR A 71 15.69 15.80 10.06
CA THR A 71 14.81 15.10 9.12
C THR A 71 15.23 13.65 8.84
N SER A 72 16.47 13.29 9.19
CA SER A 72 17.04 11.97 8.90
C SER A 72 16.24 10.83 9.54
N GLN A 73 15.66 11.06 10.72
CA GLN A 73 14.84 10.04 11.39
C GLN A 73 13.58 9.70 10.58
N ALA A 74 12.85 10.71 10.11
CA ALA A 74 11.65 10.51 9.30
C ALA A 74 11.95 9.71 8.02
N VAL A 75 13.09 10.00 7.36
CA VAL A 75 13.53 9.27 6.17
C VAL A 75 13.84 7.81 6.50
N ASN A 76 14.59 7.56 7.58
CA ASN A 76 14.94 6.20 7.99
C ASN A 76 13.69 5.37 8.33
N ASP A 77 12.73 5.94 9.06
CA ASP A 77 11.48 5.27 9.40
C ASP A 77 10.68 4.90 8.15
N ALA A 78 10.61 5.81 7.17
CA ALA A 78 9.93 5.54 5.90
C ALA A 78 10.61 4.42 5.09
N VAL A 79 11.95 4.42 5.04
CA VAL A 79 12.72 3.36 4.37
C VAL A 79 12.47 2.01 5.04
N ASP A 80 12.50 1.96 6.36
CA ASP A 80 12.26 0.74 7.14
C ASP A 80 10.86 0.17 6.89
N LEU A 81 9.84 1.03 6.84
CA LEU A 81 8.47 0.61 6.52
C LEU A 81 8.36 0.03 5.10
N LEU A 82 8.99 0.67 4.11
CA LEU A 82 8.98 0.19 2.72
C LEU A 82 9.76 -1.11 2.52
N VAL A 83 10.86 -1.30 3.25
CA VAL A 83 11.63 -2.54 3.21
C VAL A 83 10.83 -3.67 3.87
N LYS A 84 10.21 -3.42 5.02
CA LYS A 84 9.38 -4.41 5.72
C LYS A 84 8.17 -4.83 4.90
N SER A 85 7.55 -3.93 4.15
CA SER A 85 6.36 -4.25 3.37
C SER A 85 6.59 -5.18 2.17
N ARG A 86 7.86 -5.43 1.80
CA ARG A 86 8.24 -6.26 0.66
C ARG A 86 8.80 -7.63 1.05
N LYS A 87 9.05 -7.85 2.35
CA LYS A 87 9.47 -9.14 2.91
C LYS A 87 8.27 -10.06 3.08
#